data_AF-A0A5R8MY46-F1
#
_entry.id   AF-A0A5R8MY46-F1
#
_cell.length_a   1.000
_cell.length_b   1.000
_cell.length_c   1.000
_cell.angle_alpha   90.00
_cell.angle_beta   90.00
_cell.angle_gamma   90.00
#
_symmetry.space_group_name_H-M   'P 1'
#
loop_
_entity.id
_entity.type
_entity.pdbx_description
1 polymer ?
#
loop_
_entity_poly.entity_id
_entity_poly.type
_entity_poly.pdbx_seq_one_letter_code
_entity_poly.pdbx_strand_id
1 'polypeptide(L)'
;MLFGRGDHKKKLPSPWLAKDPADAVLVICAGDTKDGSAVRTCPYNSTFSIGGFRNVTFRKRKIPVRVYELRTGKRVGPRSVQIGGSSCPRRIYYKYYVTDLGPPPEKFVKSSKSDVRAAYGSLIKP
;
A
#
# COMPACT_ATOMS: atom_id res chain seq x y z
N MET A 1 -10.00 -17.36 -3.77
CA MET A 1 -9.70 -16.36 -4.81
C MET A 1 -9.63 -14.98 -4.16
N LEU A 2 -9.06 -13.98 -4.83
CA LEU A 2 -9.00 -12.62 -4.33
C LEU A 2 -9.38 -11.66 -5.46
N PHE A 3 -10.51 -10.97 -5.34
CA PHE A 3 -10.97 -9.95 -6.28
C PHE A 3 -10.73 -8.56 -5.69
N GLY A 4 -9.63 -7.89 -6.07
CA GLY A 4 -9.22 -6.60 -5.53
C GLY A 4 -8.56 -5.71 -6.58
N ARG A 5 -8.14 -4.50 -6.17
CA ARG A 5 -7.58 -3.45 -7.04
C ARG A 5 -6.51 -4.00 -8.00
N GLY A 6 -6.66 -3.73 -9.30
CA GLY A 6 -5.92 -4.43 -10.37
C GLY A 6 -4.39 -4.29 -10.29
N ASP A 7 -3.89 -3.18 -9.75
CA ASP A 7 -2.46 -2.90 -9.56
C ASP A 7 -1.81 -3.78 -8.47
N HIS A 8 -2.58 -4.20 -7.47
CA HIS A 8 -2.14 -5.14 -6.44
C HIS A 8 -2.39 -6.58 -6.85
N LYS A 9 -3.50 -6.88 -7.52
CA LYS A 9 -3.82 -8.22 -8.03
C LYS A 9 -2.66 -8.80 -8.87
N LYS A 10 -2.05 -7.99 -9.73
CA LYS A 10 -0.89 -8.37 -10.57
C LYS A 10 0.38 -8.72 -9.78
N LYS A 11 0.46 -8.34 -8.51
CA LYS A 11 1.62 -8.60 -7.63
C LYS A 11 1.39 -9.80 -6.71
N LEU A 12 0.18 -10.36 -6.70
CA LEU A 12 -0.14 -11.55 -5.91
C LEU A 12 0.28 -12.83 -6.65
N PRO A 13 0.67 -13.89 -5.93
CA PRO A 13 0.95 -15.19 -6.53
C PRO A 13 -0.27 -15.75 -7.28
N SER A 14 -0.04 -16.34 -8.46
CA SER A 14 -1.11 -16.99 -9.23
C SER A 14 -1.92 -18.03 -8.42
N PRO A 15 -1.33 -18.85 -7.53
CA PRO A 15 -2.10 -19.80 -6.71
C PRO A 15 -3.11 -19.16 -5.74
N TRP A 16 -3.03 -17.85 -5.49
CA TRP A 16 -3.97 -17.13 -4.63
C TRP A 16 -5.16 -16.55 -5.40
N LEU A 17 -5.05 -16.53 -6.72
CA LEU A 17 -6.08 -16.06 -7.65
C LEU A 17 -6.79 -17.30 -8.19
N ALA A 18 -8.12 -17.29 -8.22
CA ALA A 18 -8.83 -18.27 -9.04
C ALA A 18 -9.07 -17.66 -10.43
N LYS A 19 -9.60 -18.48 -11.34
CA LYS A 19 -9.77 -18.11 -12.75
C LYS A 19 -11.20 -17.64 -13.02
N ASP A 20 -12.17 -18.26 -12.35
CA ASP A 20 -13.59 -17.93 -12.42
C ASP A 20 -14.16 -17.58 -11.02
N PRO A 21 -15.17 -16.69 -10.92
CA PRO A 21 -15.89 -16.44 -9.67
C PRO A 21 -16.47 -17.70 -9.01
N ALA A 22 -16.85 -18.73 -9.76
CA ALA A 22 -17.34 -20.01 -9.22
C ALA A 22 -16.27 -20.79 -8.44
N ASP A 23 -14.99 -20.58 -8.74
CA ASP A 23 -13.85 -21.22 -8.06
C ASP A 23 -13.40 -20.44 -6.80
N ALA A 24 -14.08 -19.35 -6.46
CA ALA A 24 -13.67 -18.45 -5.39
C ALA A 24 -14.17 -18.89 -4.00
N VAL A 25 -13.25 -19.07 -3.06
CA VAL A 25 -13.62 -19.23 -1.64
C VAL A 25 -13.75 -17.89 -0.90
N LEU A 26 -13.01 -16.87 -1.35
CA LEU A 26 -12.94 -15.54 -0.74
C LEU A 26 -13.12 -14.45 -1.81
N VAL A 27 -13.63 -13.29 -1.40
CA VAL A 27 -13.64 -12.04 -2.17
C VAL A 27 -13.06 -10.93 -1.30
N ILE A 28 -12.12 -10.12 -1.83
CA ILE A 28 -11.42 -9.08 -1.06
C ILE A 28 -11.54 -7.72 -1.74
N CYS A 29 -12.61 -7.01 -1.41
CA CYS A 29 -12.84 -5.66 -1.91
C CYS A 29 -11.82 -4.70 -1.28
N ALA A 30 -10.81 -4.29 -2.05
CA ALA A 30 -9.80 -3.32 -1.63
C ALA A 30 -10.24 -1.89 -1.98
N GLY A 31 -10.26 -1.00 -0.99
CA GLY A 31 -10.50 0.43 -1.18
C GLY A 31 -9.24 1.22 -1.54
N ASP A 32 -9.38 2.53 -1.56
CA ASP A 32 -8.27 3.43 -1.87
C ASP A 32 -7.18 3.42 -0.81
N THR A 33 -5.94 3.65 -1.28
CA THR A 33 -4.77 3.71 -0.41
C THR A 33 -4.85 4.93 0.50
N LYS A 34 -4.65 4.70 1.79
CA LYS A 34 -4.57 5.71 2.84
C LYS A 34 -3.20 5.67 3.52
N ASP A 35 -2.93 6.70 4.30
CA ASP A 35 -1.76 6.76 5.16
C ASP A 35 -1.82 5.71 6.27
N GLY A 36 -0.80 4.86 6.30
CA GLY A 36 -0.57 3.90 7.35
C GLY A 36 0.38 4.42 8.42
N SER A 37 0.92 3.49 9.20
CA SER A 37 1.92 3.77 10.22
C SER A 37 3.16 4.41 9.59
N ALA A 38 3.72 5.41 10.28
CA ALA A 38 5.01 5.96 9.91
C ALA A 38 6.10 4.89 10.00
N VAL A 39 7.02 4.89 9.04
CA VAL A 39 8.17 3.98 8.99
C VAL A 39 9.42 4.74 9.38
N ARG A 40 9.69 5.87 8.71
CA ARG A 40 10.87 6.69 8.96
C ARG A 40 10.70 8.09 8.40
N THR A 41 11.24 9.08 9.08
CA THR A 41 11.37 10.46 8.58
C THR A 41 12.82 10.70 8.18
N CYS A 42 13.01 11.29 7.00
CA CYS A 42 14.33 11.57 6.47
C CYS A 42 14.43 13.00 5.93
N PRO A 43 15.54 13.71 6.20
CA PRO A 43 15.78 15.04 5.66
C PRO A 43 16.22 14.96 4.20
N TYR A 44 15.77 15.93 3.40
CA TYR A 44 16.17 16.11 2.01
C TYR A 44 16.55 17.56 1.75
N ASN A 45 17.60 17.79 0.97
CA ASN A 45 17.98 19.14 0.57
C ASN A 45 16.82 19.82 -0.16
N SER A 46 16.53 21.05 0.25
CA SER A 46 15.46 21.86 -0.30
C SER A 46 15.90 23.32 -0.25
N THR A 47 16.04 23.93 -1.42
CA THR A 47 16.47 25.32 -1.57
C THR A 47 15.46 26.32 -1.00
N PHE A 48 14.20 25.89 -0.82
CA PHE A 48 13.10 26.71 -0.33
C PHE A 48 12.75 26.51 1.15
N SER A 49 13.45 25.63 1.86
CA SER A 49 13.16 25.33 3.27
C SER A 49 14.09 26.08 4.21
N ILE A 50 13.54 26.62 5.30
CA ILE A 50 14.33 27.24 6.38
C ILE A 50 15.33 26.21 6.90
N GLY A 51 16.62 26.52 6.82
CA GLY A 51 17.72 25.60 7.18
C GLY A 51 18.21 24.68 6.05
N GLY A 52 17.71 24.81 4.82
CA GLY A 52 18.23 24.12 3.64
C GLY A 52 17.80 22.65 3.48
N PHE A 53 16.98 22.14 4.41
CA PHE A 53 16.47 20.76 4.38
C PHE A 53 14.97 20.72 4.66
N ARG A 54 14.28 19.72 4.10
CA ARG A 54 12.89 19.40 4.36
C ARG A 54 12.75 17.95 4.82
N ASN A 55 12.07 17.74 5.94
CA ASN A 55 11.77 16.41 6.45
C ASN A 55 10.62 15.78 5.68
N VAL A 56 10.81 14.54 5.25
CA VAL A 56 9.78 13.73 4.58
C VAL A 56 9.55 12.45 5.37
N THR A 57 8.32 12.25 5.82
CA THR A 57 7.89 11.06 6.55
C THR A 57 7.38 9.99 5.57
N PHE A 58 8.05 8.84 5.56
CA PHE A 58 7.64 7.68 4.78
C PHE A 58 6.66 6.83 5.59
N ARG A 59 5.48 6.59 5.03
CA ARG A 59 4.40 5.80 5.65
C ARG A 59 4.13 4.51 4.90
N LYS A 60 3.66 3.49 5.63
CA LYS A 60 3.10 2.28 5.02
C LYS A 60 1.85 2.64 4.20
N ARG A 61 1.54 1.85 3.17
CA ARG A 61 0.29 1.97 2.41
C ARG A 61 -0.81 1.23 3.15
N LYS A 62 -1.77 1.92 3.75
CA LYS A 62 -2.93 1.30 4.38
C LYS A 62 -4.02 1.10 3.34
N ILE A 63 -4.43 -0.14 3.13
CA ILE A 63 -5.50 -0.49 2.20
C ILE A 63 -6.70 -0.96 3.02
N PRO A 64 -7.81 -0.20 3.08
CA PRO A 64 -9.06 -0.68 3.62
C PRO A 64 -9.51 -1.92 2.83
N VAL A 65 -9.93 -2.97 3.53
CA VAL A 65 -10.42 -4.20 2.89
C VAL A 65 -11.74 -4.66 3.50
N ARG A 66 -12.56 -5.27 2.65
CA ARG A 66 -13.70 -6.08 3.06
C ARG A 66 -13.47 -7.47 2.48
N VAL A 67 -13.28 -8.45 3.35
CA VAL A 67 -13.06 -9.85 2.96
C VAL A 67 -14.33 -10.63 3.27
N TYR A 68 -14.87 -11.32 2.29
CA TYR A 68 -16.07 -12.13 2.40
C TYR A 68 -15.77 -13.57 2.03
N GLU A 69 -16.24 -14.52 2.84
CA GLU A 69 -16.28 -15.93 2.49
C GLU A 69 -17.51 -16.20 1.63
N LEU A 70 -17.32 -16.74 0.42
CA LEU A 70 -18.44 -16.88 -0.52
C LEU A 70 -19.43 -17.96 -0.11
N ARG A 71 -18.95 -19.06 0.49
CA ARG A 71 -19.82 -20.15 0.95
C ARG A 71 -20.85 -19.68 1.98
N THR A 72 -20.47 -18.76 2.87
CA THR A 72 -21.31 -18.32 4.00
C THR A 72 -21.83 -16.89 3.87
N GLY A 73 -21.27 -16.09 2.96
CA GLY A 73 -21.52 -14.65 2.86
C GLY A 73 -20.95 -13.82 4.01
N LYS A 74 -20.30 -14.46 5.00
CA LYS A 74 -19.82 -13.75 6.19
C LYS A 74 -18.59 -12.92 5.87
N ARG A 75 -18.53 -11.74 6.50
CA ARG A 75 -17.30 -10.94 6.51
C ARG A 75 -16.30 -11.60 7.44
N VAL A 76 -15.15 -11.98 6.90
CA VAL A 76 -14.05 -12.61 7.64
C VAL A 76 -12.82 -11.70 7.63
N GLY A 77 -11.91 -11.83 8.59
CA GLY A 77 -10.64 -11.10 8.58
C GLY A 77 -10.68 -9.59 8.93
N PRO A 78 -9.51 -8.92 8.84
CA PRO A 78 -9.32 -7.55 9.31
C PRO A 78 -9.96 -6.51 8.38
N ARG A 79 -10.12 -5.28 8.89
CA ARG A 79 -10.72 -4.15 8.14
C ARG A 79 -9.73 -3.44 7.20
N SER A 80 -8.43 -3.70 7.35
CA SER A 80 -7.39 -3.11 6.51
C SER A 80 -6.11 -3.93 6.56
N VAL A 81 -5.29 -3.84 5.51
CA VAL A 81 -3.89 -4.30 5.51
C VAL A 81 -2.95 -3.12 5.39
N GLN A 82 -1.73 -3.26 5.93
CA GLN A 82 -0.68 -2.27 5.76
C GLN A 82 0.48 -2.86 5.00
N ILE A 83 0.83 -2.25 3.87
CA ILE A 83 1.91 -2.68 3.00
C ILE A 83 3.15 -1.87 3.34
N GLY A 84 4.19 -2.58 3.77
CA GLY A 84 5.52 -2.03 4.04
C GLY A 84 6.33 -1.79 2.76
N GLY A 85 7.61 -1.52 2.96
CA GLY A 85 8.57 -1.33 1.88
C GLY A 85 9.75 -0.47 2.31
N SER A 86 10.61 -0.19 1.33
CA SER A 86 11.79 0.65 1.53
C SER A 86 11.43 2.13 1.70
N SER A 87 12.16 2.82 2.59
CA SER A 87 12.03 4.25 2.89
C SER A 87 13.37 4.97 2.66
N CYS A 88 13.32 6.30 2.60
CA CYS A 88 14.51 7.16 2.54
C CYS A 88 15.46 6.87 1.37
N PRO A 89 14.98 6.84 0.11
CA PRO A 89 15.86 6.78 -1.03
C PRO A 89 16.76 8.02 -1.10
N ARG A 90 17.95 7.89 -1.69
CA ARG A 90 18.90 9.00 -1.89
C ARG A 90 18.30 10.18 -2.66
N ARG A 91 17.37 9.90 -3.59
CA ARG A 91 16.64 10.90 -4.36
C ARG A 91 15.15 10.61 -4.30
N ILE A 92 14.35 11.67 -4.23
CA ILE A 92 12.89 11.60 -4.28
C ILE A 92 12.38 12.41 -5.46
N TYR A 93 11.45 11.85 -6.21
CA TYR A 93 10.77 12.53 -7.32
C TYR A 93 9.37 12.92 -6.88
N TYR A 94 8.97 14.17 -7.13
CA TYR A 94 7.62 14.67 -6.86
C TYR A 94 7.21 15.62 -7.98
N LYS A 95 5.90 15.85 -8.13
CA LYS A 95 5.35 16.80 -9.09
C LYS A 95 4.95 18.07 -8.35
N TYR A 96 5.18 19.21 -8.98
CA TYR A 96 4.66 20.51 -8.60
C TYR A 96 4.04 21.15 -9.85
N TYR A 97 3.05 22.03 -9.68
CA TYR A 97 2.28 22.57 -10.81
C TYR A 97 2.52 24.06 -11.05
N VAL A 98 2.89 24.82 -10.01
CA VAL A 98 3.10 26.28 -10.12
C VAL A 98 4.46 26.64 -9.55
N THR A 99 4.61 26.53 -8.23
CA THR A 99 5.88 26.82 -7.53
C THR A 99 6.39 25.56 -6.85
N ASP A 100 7.68 25.28 -7.00
CA ASP A 100 8.33 24.21 -6.26
C ASP A 100 8.59 24.65 -4.82
N LEU A 101 7.77 24.15 -3.88
CA LEU A 101 7.94 24.40 -2.43
C LEU A 101 8.72 23.28 -1.73
N GLY A 102 9.41 22.45 -2.51
CA GLY A 102 10.08 21.25 -2.01
C GLY A 102 9.15 20.02 -1.97
N PRO A 103 9.70 18.87 -1.56
CA PRO A 103 9.00 17.59 -1.57
C PRO A 103 7.82 17.56 -0.59
N PRO A 104 6.72 16.87 -0.89
CA PRO A 104 5.60 16.74 0.06
C PRO A 104 6.09 16.20 1.41
N PRO A 105 5.48 16.63 2.53
CA PRO A 105 5.94 16.28 3.87
C PRO A 105 5.77 14.78 4.18
N GLU A 106 4.90 14.11 3.42
CA GLU A 106 4.62 12.69 3.57
C GLU A 106 4.67 11.98 2.23
N LYS A 107 5.16 10.74 2.24
CA LYS A 107 5.19 9.84 1.08
C LYS A 107 4.96 8.40 1.49
N PHE A 108 4.44 7.60 0.57
CA PHE A 108 4.43 6.16 0.75
C PHE A 108 5.82 5.55 0.58
N VAL A 109 6.09 4.49 1.33
CA VAL A 109 7.21 3.58 1.08
C VAL A 109 7.15 2.99 -0.33
N LYS A 110 8.32 2.63 -0.87
CA LYS A 110 8.44 1.87 -2.11
C LYS A 110 8.29 0.38 -1.81
N SER A 111 7.06 -0.11 -2.01
CA SER A 111 6.69 -1.52 -1.81
C SER A 111 7.12 -2.40 -2.98
N SER A 112 7.79 -3.50 -2.66
CA SER A 112 8.12 -4.60 -3.57
C SER A 112 6.94 -5.56 -3.78
N LYS A 113 7.10 -6.56 -4.66
CA LYS A 113 6.10 -7.64 -4.81
C LYS A 113 5.98 -8.49 -3.54
N SER A 114 7.09 -8.76 -2.84
CA SER A 114 7.09 -9.52 -1.59
C SER A 114 6.40 -8.76 -0.46
N ASP A 115 6.55 -7.43 -0.38
CA ASP A 115 5.84 -6.61 0.62
C ASP A 115 4.33 -6.69 0.44
N VAL A 116 3.86 -6.61 -0.81
CA VAL A 116 2.43 -6.75 -1.14
C VAL A 116 1.95 -8.16 -0.79
N ARG A 117 2.69 -9.19 -1.19
CA ARG A 117 2.35 -10.58 -0.87
C ARG A 117 2.26 -10.82 0.64
N ALA A 118 3.23 -10.33 1.41
CA ALA A 118 3.26 -10.48 2.86
C ALA A 118 2.04 -9.82 3.52
N ALA A 119 1.68 -8.60 3.09
CA ALA A 119 0.54 -7.88 3.64
C ALA A 119 -0.81 -8.56 3.36
N TYR A 120 -1.00 -9.16 2.19
CA TYR A 120 -2.23 -9.89 1.84
C TYR A 120 -2.24 -11.33 2.34
N GLY A 121 -1.08 -11.90 2.71
CA GLY A 121 -0.98 -13.28 3.18
C GLY A 121 -1.85 -13.57 4.40
N SER A 122 -1.98 -12.60 5.31
CA SER A 122 -2.85 -12.69 6.50
C SER A 122 -4.34 -12.73 6.18
N LEU A 123 -4.75 -12.43 4.94
CA LEU A 123 -6.16 -12.51 4.52
C LEU A 123 -6.49 -13.85 3.84
N ILE A 124 -5.47 -14.55 3.32
CA ILE A 124 -5.66 -15.77 2.52
C ILE A 124 -5.52 -17.03 3.39
N LYS A 125 -4.76 -16.93 4.49
CA LYS A 125 -4.69 -17.93 5.54
C LYS A 125 -5.21 -17.29 6.83
N PRO A 126 -6.53 -17.32 7.10
CA PRO A 126 -7.07 -16.86 8.36
C PRO A 126 -6.48 -17.63 9.54
#